data_AF-A0A7C4FDW7-F1
#
_entry.id   AF-A0A7C4FDW7-F1
#
_cell.length_a   1.000
_cell.length_b   1.000
_cell.length_c   1.000
_cell.angle_alpha   90.00
_cell.angle_beta   90.00
_cell.angle_gamma   90.00
#
_symmetry.space_group_name_H-M   'P 1'
#
loop_
_entity.id
_entity.type
_entity.pdbx_description
1 polymer ?
#
loop_
_entity_poly.entity_id
_entity_poly.type
_entity_poly.pdbx_seq_one_letter_code
_entity_poly.pdbx_strand_id
1 'polypeptide(L)'
;MLLSRREFLSFVGKTAVLTGVAAVIPLTLGQPVTLRRPPGAVEESVFGIVCVRCGRCVSVCPQHIIRQVSPLENLLQAGTPVLVENGVCILDFRCIEVCP
;
A
#
# COMPACT_ATOMS: atom_id res chain seq x y z
N MET A 1 24.85 25.92 -29.32
CA MET A 1 24.15 26.45 -28.12
C MET A 1 25.16 26.56 -26.99
N LEU A 2 25.64 27.77 -26.69
CA LEU A 2 26.54 28.01 -25.57
C LEU A 2 25.68 28.13 -24.31
N LEU A 3 25.59 27.04 -23.52
CA LEU A 3 24.91 27.10 -22.22
C LEU A 3 25.66 28.09 -21.31
N SER A 4 24.93 29.04 -20.73
CA SER A 4 25.48 29.93 -19.72
C SER A 4 25.85 29.15 -18.46
N ARG A 5 26.96 29.50 -17.79
CA ARG A 5 27.40 28.86 -16.53
C ARG A 5 26.27 28.76 -15.48
N ARG A 6 25.38 29.77 -15.44
CA ARG A 6 24.22 29.82 -14.55
C ARG A 6 23.13 28.81 -14.92
N GLU A 7 22.89 28.59 -16.20
CA GLU A 7 21.92 27.61 -16.69
C GLU A 7 22.41 26.18 -16.45
N PHE A 8 23.71 25.94 -16.65
CA PHE A 8 24.32 24.65 -16.34
C PHE A 8 24.23 24.32 -14.84
N LEU A 9 24.58 25.27 -13.95
CA LEU A 9 24.45 25.09 -12.51
C LEU A 9 23.00 24.86 -12.08
N SER A 10 22.04 25.59 -12.66
CA SER A 10 20.61 25.40 -12.37
C SER A 10 20.10 24.04 -12.85
N PHE A 11 20.54 23.58 -14.02
CA PHE A 11 20.17 22.28 -14.55
C PHE A 11 20.71 21.15 -13.68
N VAL A 12 22.01 21.15 -13.37
CA VAL A 12 22.64 20.16 -12.50
C VAL A 12 22.01 20.13 -11.10
N GLY A 13 21.75 21.31 -10.52
CA GLY A 13 21.09 21.42 -9.22
C GLY A 13 19.68 20.82 -9.22
N LYS A 14 18.86 21.14 -10.24
CA LYS A 14 17.50 20.59 -10.38
C LYS A 14 17.52 19.07 -10.58
N THR A 15 18.42 18.57 -11.44
CA THR A 15 18.53 17.13 -11.67
C THR A 15 19.00 16.39 -10.43
N ALA A 16 19.99 16.93 -9.69
CA ALA A 16 20.52 16.31 -8.48
C ALA A 16 19.45 16.21 -7.37
N VAL A 17 18.61 17.24 -7.22
CA VAL A 17 17.48 17.21 -6.27
C VAL A 17 16.46 16.16 -6.68
N LEU A 18 16.05 16.12 -7.96
CA LEU A 18 15.06 15.15 -8.44
C LEU A 18 15.54 13.70 -8.27
N THR A 19 16.78 13.40 -8.64
CA THR A 19 17.36 12.07 -8.47
C THR A 19 17.57 11.71 -7.01
N GLY A 20 17.98 12.67 -6.18
CA GLY A 20 18.14 12.48 -4.75
C GLY A 20 16.81 12.13 -4.05
N VAL A 21 15.73 12.84 -4.39
CA VAL A 21 14.39 12.53 -3.86
C VAL A 21 13.92 11.15 -4.32
N ALA A 22 14.03 10.85 -5.62
CA ALA A 22 13.61 9.55 -6.16
C ALA A 22 14.34 8.36 -5.51
N ALA A 23 15.63 8.51 -5.19
CA ALA A 23 16.42 7.46 -4.56
C ALA A 23 16.00 7.14 -3.10
N VAL A 24 15.42 8.11 -2.39
CA VAL A 24 15.07 7.96 -0.96
C VAL A 24 13.65 7.41 -0.75
N ILE A 25 12.73 7.61 -1.71
CA ILE A 25 11.34 7.14 -1.65
C ILE A 25 11.19 5.63 -1.33
N PRO A 26 11.88 4.70 -1.99
CA PRO A 26 11.71 3.27 -1.67
C PRO A 26 12.20 2.89 -0.27
N LEU A 27 13.13 3.66 0.31
CA LEU A 27 13.66 3.41 1.67
C LEU A 27 12.64 3.78 2.76
N THR A 28 11.79 4.78 2.51
CA THR A 28 10.80 5.25 3.48
C THR A 28 9.45 4.54 3.33
N LEU A 29 9.07 4.15 2.12
CA LEU A 29 7.78 3.49 1.84
C LEU A 29 7.81 1.95 1.95
N GLY A 30 8.99 1.35 1.99
CA GLY A 30 9.16 -0.11 2.08
C GLY A 30 9.03 -0.70 3.48
N GLN A 31 8.68 0.09 4.49
CA GLN A 31 8.53 -0.45 5.85
C GLN A 31 7.38 -1.46 5.89
N PRO A 32 7.63 -2.70 6.35
CA PRO A 32 6.60 -3.71 6.46
C PRO A 32 5.65 -3.30 7.58
N VAL A 33 4.56 -2.64 7.22
CA VAL A 33 3.45 -2.46 8.16
C VAL A 33 2.95 -3.87 8.45
N THR A 34 2.99 -4.27 9.72
CA THR A 34 2.48 -5.57 10.18
C THR A 34 0.96 -5.55 10.10
N LEU A 35 0.44 -5.65 8.88
CA LEU A 35 -0.97 -5.60 8.60
C LEU A 35 -1.57 -6.96 8.93
N ARG A 36 -2.44 -6.99 9.94
CA ARG A 36 -3.16 -8.20 10.30
C ARG A 36 -4.20 -8.48 9.21
N ARG A 37 -3.93 -9.50 8.39
CA ARG A 37 -4.80 -9.87 7.26
C ARG A 37 -6.08 -10.59 7.71
N PRO A 38 -7.18 -10.49 6.93
CA PRO A 38 -8.37 -11.30 7.17
C PRO A 38 -8.05 -12.80 6.99
N PRO A 39 -8.90 -13.69 7.54
CA PRO A 39 -8.71 -15.13 7.37
C PRO A 39 -8.77 -15.52 5.88
N GLY A 40 -8.02 -16.56 5.51
CA GLY A 40 -7.90 -17.02 4.13
C GLY A 40 -6.95 -16.21 3.24
N ALA A 41 -6.31 -15.17 3.77
CA ALA A 41 -5.26 -14.45 3.05
C ALA A 41 -4.04 -15.34 2.77
N VAL A 42 -3.50 -15.21 1.56
CA VAL A 42 -2.21 -15.80 1.17
C VAL A 42 -1.04 -15.08 1.86
N GLU A 43 0.17 -15.62 1.68
CA GLU A 43 1.39 -15.00 2.19
C GLU A 43 1.53 -13.55 1.73
N GLU A 44 2.00 -12.68 2.64
CA GLU A 44 2.12 -11.24 2.42
C GLU A 44 2.97 -10.90 1.18
N SER A 45 4.00 -11.70 0.88
CA SER A 45 4.91 -11.52 -0.27
C SER A 45 4.20 -11.54 -1.63
N VAL A 46 3.10 -12.28 -1.74
CA VAL A 46 2.29 -12.41 -2.97
C VAL A 46 0.92 -11.75 -2.84
N PHE A 47 0.49 -11.39 -1.63
CA PHE A 47 -0.85 -10.86 -1.36
C PHE A 47 -1.20 -9.64 -2.20
N GLY A 48 -0.28 -8.68 -2.34
CA GLY A 48 -0.50 -7.46 -3.12
C GLY A 48 -0.68 -7.69 -4.62
N ILE A 49 -0.22 -8.85 -5.12
CA ILE A 49 -0.34 -9.29 -6.52
C ILE A 49 -1.70 -9.96 -6.74
N VAL A 50 -2.14 -10.81 -5.80
CA VAL A 50 -3.39 -11.57 -5.89
C VAL A 50 -4.60 -10.67 -5.62
N CYS A 51 -4.48 -9.74 -4.67
CA CYS A 51 -5.60 -8.88 -4.29
C CYS A 51 -5.98 -7.89 -5.41
N VAL A 52 -7.14 -8.11 -6.02
CA VAL A 52 -7.72 -7.20 -7.04
C VAL A 52 -8.38 -5.95 -6.45
N ARG A 53 -8.27 -5.72 -5.14
CA ARG A 53 -8.78 -4.51 -4.43
C ARG A 53 -10.27 -4.24 -4.65
N CYS A 54 -11.08 -5.29 -4.83
CA CYS A 54 -12.51 -5.18 -5.13
C CYS A 54 -13.39 -4.77 -3.93
N GLY A 55 -12.88 -4.88 -2.69
CA GLY A 55 -13.62 -4.49 -1.48
C GLY A 55 -14.75 -5.43 -1.04
N ARG A 56 -14.99 -6.55 -1.73
CA ARG A 56 -16.10 -7.47 -1.38
C ARG A 56 -15.99 -8.04 0.03
N CYS A 57 -14.77 -8.38 0.46
CA CYS A 57 -14.51 -8.86 1.81
C CYS A 57 -14.89 -7.84 2.90
N VAL A 58 -14.76 -6.54 2.62
CA VAL A 58 -15.18 -5.45 3.53
C VAL A 58 -16.70 -5.39 3.60
N SER A 59 -17.39 -5.47 2.45
CA SER A 59 -18.86 -5.35 2.41
C SER A 59 -19.61 -6.50 3.08
N VAL A 60 -19.05 -7.72 3.06
CA VAL A 60 -19.74 -8.90 3.60
C VAL A 60 -19.43 -9.19 5.07
N CYS A 61 -18.42 -8.53 5.65
CA CYS A 61 -18.02 -8.78 7.02
C CYS A 61 -19.10 -8.28 8.01
N PRO A 62 -19.77 -9.16 8.77
CA PRO A 62 -20.87 -8.75 9.65
C PRO A 62 -20.42 -7.89 10.83
N GLN A 63 -19.18 -8.07 11.28
CA GLN A 63 -18.61 -7.33 12.40
C GLN A 63 -17.92 -6.04 11.95
N HIS A 64 -17.87 -5.77 10.64
CA HIS A 64 -17.18 -4.62 10.06
C HIS A 64 -15.72 -4.44 10.55
N ILE A 65 -15.03 -5.56 10.82
CA ILE A 65 -13.66 -5.57 11.32
C ILE A 65 -12.61 -5.52 10.20
N ILE A 66 -13.03 -5.58 8.94
CA ILE A 66 -12.14 -5.48 7.77
C ILE A 66 -12.28 -4.08 7.18
N ARG A 67 -11.16 -3.38 7.01
CA ARG A 67 -11.10 -2.08 6.32
C ARG A 67 -10.09 -2.14 5.18
N GLN A 68 -10.17 -1.19 4.25
CA GLN A 68 -9.12 -0.99 3.26
C GLN A 68 -8.01 -0.10 3.82
N VAL A 69 -6.77 -0.41 3.44
CA VAL A 69 -5.62 0.48 3.71
C VAL A 69 -5.78 1.75 2.88
N SER A 70 -5.64 2.90 3.55
CA SER A 70 -5.66 4.18 2.86
C SER A 70 -4.34 4.43 2.11
N PRO A 71 -4.36 5.16 0.99
CA PRO A 71 -3.14 5.55 0.28
C PRO A 71 -2.15 6.37 1.12
N LEU A 72 -2.66 7.06 2.15
CA LEU A 72 -1.86 7.87 3.07
C LEU A 72 -1.11 7.03 4.11
N GLU A 73 -1.68 5.91 4.52
CA GLU A 73 -1.02 4.97 5.44
C GLU A 73 0.08 4.18 4.73
N ASN A 74 -0.25 3.60 3.57
CA ASN A 74 0.72 2.86 2.77
C ASN A 74 0.27 2.83 1.30
N LEU A 75 1.04 3.50 0.45
CA LEU A 75 0.71 3.64 -0.97
C LEU A 75 0.74 2.31 -1.72
N LEU A 76 1.68 1.41 -1.39
CA LEU A 76 1.84 0.12 -2.06
C LEU A 76 0.66 -0.82 -1.73
N GLN A 77 0.19 -0.74 -0.48
CA GLN A 77 -0.86 -1.58 0.07
C GLN A 77 -2.26 -0.96 -0.06
N ALA A 78 -2.35 0.24 -0.64
CA ALA A 78 -3.61 0.97 -0.76
C ALA A 78 -4.72 0.10 -1.39
N GLY A 79 -5.90 0.12 -0.77
CA GLY A 79 -7.07 -0.66 -1.22
C GLY A 79 -7.05 -2.14 -0.82
N THR A 80 -5.96 -2.65 -0.26
CA THR A 80 -5.92 -4.02 0.27
C THR A 80 -6.64 -4.12 1.62
N PRO A 81 -7.26 -5.27 1.94
CA PRO A 81 -7.99 -5.44 3.20
C PRO A 81 -7.06 -5.73 4.38
N VAL A 82 -7.39 -5.13 5.52
CA VAL A 82 -6.69 -5.28 6.81
C VAL A 82 -7.70 -5.29 7.95
N LEU A 83 -7.35 -5.97 9.04
CA LEU A 83 -8.18 -5.99 10.25
C LEU A 83 -7.99 -4.72 11.06
N VAL A 84 -9.09 -4.21 11.62
CA VAL A 84 -9.06 -3.12 12.60
C VAL A 84 -8.43 -3.60 13.91
N GLU A 85 -7.75 -2.70 14.61
CA GLU A 85 -7.25 -2.98 15.95
C GLU A 85 -8.42 -3.33 16.88
N ASN A 86 -8.27 -4.40 17.65
CA ASN A 86 -9.28 -4.96 18.55
C ASN A 86 -10.54 -5.55 17.88
N GLY A 87 -10.57 -5.67 16.56
CA GLY A 87 -11.64 -6.39 15.85
C GLY A 87 -11.60 -7.89 16.16
N VAL A 88 -12.74 -8.46 16.58
CA VAL A 88 -12.87 -9.90 16.86
C VAL A 88 -13.65 -10.57 15.74
N CYS A 89 -13.04 -11.58 15.12
CA CYS A 89 -13.69 -12.38 14.08
C CYS A 89 -14.61 -13.40 14.73
N ILE A 90 -15.88 -13.43 14.30
CA ILE A 90 -16.87 -14.45 14.71
C ILE A 90 -16.78 -15.74 13.89
N LEU A 91 -15.75 -15.88 13.06
CA LEU A 91 -15.46 -17.08 12.25
C LEU A 91 -16.59 -17.46 11.26
N ASP A 92 -17.29 -16.45 10.75
CA ASP A 92 -18.37 -16.59 9.76
C ASP A 92 -17.83 -16.74 8.32
N PHE A 93 -16.55 -16.42 8.08
CA PHE A 93 -15.77 -16.70 6.86
C PHE A 93 -16.34 -16.31 5.48
N ARG A 94 -17.49 -15.61 5.38
CA ARG A 94 -18.02 -15.07 4.11
C ARG A 94 -17.01 -14.24 3.32
N CYS A 95 -16.06 -13.61 4.00
CA CYS A 95 -14.98 -12.87 3.34
C CYS A 95 -14.07 -13.73 2.45
N ILE A 96 -13.94 -15.04 2.75
CA ILE A 96 -13.19 -16.01 1.94
C ILE A 96 -14.03 -16.41 0.72
N GLU A 97 -15.32 -16.66 0.91
CA GLU A 97 -16.23 -17.12 -0.15
C GLU A 97 -16.40 -16.11 -1.28
N VAL A 98 -16.40 -14.80 -0.96
CA VAL A 98 -16.56 -13.74 -1.96
C VAL A 98 -15.24 -13.25 -2.55
N CYS A 99 -14.10 -13.76 -2.06
CA CYS A 99 -12.79 -13.38 -2.56
C CYS A 99 -12.56 -14.04 -3.93
N PRO A 100 -12.38 -13.24 -5.00
CA PRO A 100 -12.10 -13.78 -6.33
C PRO A 100 -10.68 -14.32 -6.46
#